data_AF-A0A2S8CJI8-F1
#
_entry.id   AF-A0A2S8CJI8-F1
#
_cell.length_a   1.000
_cell.length_b   1.000
_cell.length_c   1.000
_cell.angle_alpha   90.00
_cell.angle_beta   90.00
_cell.angle_gamma   90.00
#
_symmetry.space_group_name_H-M   'P 1'
#
loop_
_entity.id
_entity.type
_entity.pdbx_description
1 polymer ?
#
loop_
_entity_poly.entity_id
_entity_poly.type
_entity_poly.pdbx_seq_one_letter_code
_entity_poly.pdbx_strand_id
1 'polypeptide(L)'
;MQEVNDNEEDSLPGSDLGLREQKRLATKHRIEDAATRLVDESSFDKVTIEEICEAAGISRRTFFNYFSTKESAVIGASSEPLTEKQRNDFLNADASSLLELMVEQIKQHLESSHQSPEIHERRQRIFADPDVAVRAMVFRKERLRETMELITQRLREHPEEQRAPELDPGTEAMLLSGFIREATWMAMSRPDRDCTLPMGDRIYRAMELIKNYTKGLEW
;
A
#
# COMPACT_ATOMS: atom_id res chain seq x y z
N MET A 1 -34.09 37.26 30.67
CA MET A 1 -33.59 37.76 29.37
C MET A 1 -32.08 37.55 29.40
N GLN A 2 -31.64 36.38 28.97
CA GLN A 2 -30.23 36.05 28.73
C GLN A 2 -30.09 36.06 27.20
N GLU A 3 -29.47 37.11 26.67
CA GLU A 3 -29.11 37.18 25.27
C GLU A 3 -27.81 36.39 25.05
N VAL A 4 -27.99 35.26 24.37
CA VAL A 4 -27.23 34.80 23.19
C VAL A 4 -25.75 35.20 23.17
N ASN A 5 -24.89 34.22 23.46
CA ASN A 5 -23.51 34.23 23.01
C ASN A 5 -23.41 33.23 21.86
N ASP A 6 -23.73 33.69 20.66
CA ASP A 6 -23.41 33.04 19.39
C ASP A 6 -21.92 33.27 19.12
N ASN A 7 -21.13 32.19 19.11
CA ASN A 7 -19.98 31.97 18.22
C ASN A 7 -19.17 30.74 18.70
N GLU A 8 -19.83 29.59 18.78
CA GLU A 8 -19.16 28.30 18.66
C GLU A 8 -19.35 27.80 17.23
N GLU A 9 -18.70 28.49 16.28
CA GLU A 9 -18.50 27.97 14.91
C GLU A 9 -17.46 26.84 14.97
N ASP A 10 -17.98 25.63 15.13
CA ASP A 10 -17.75 24.50 14.23
C ASP A 10 -16.29 24.28 13.78
N SER A 11 -15.43 23.91 14.72
CA SER A 11 -14.14 23.28 14.40
C SER A 11 -14.39 21.80 14.12
N LEU A 12 -14.67 21.46 12.86
CA LEU A 12 -14.78 20.07 12.39
C LEU A 12 -13.48 19.29 12.67
N PRO A 13 -13.55 18.10 13.29
CA PRO A 13 -12.39 17.25 13.56
C PRO A 13 -11.97 16.53 12.28
N GLY A 14 -11.12 17.16 11.48
CA GLY A 14 -10.61 16.59 10.23
C GLY A 14 -9.21 17.04 9.82
N SER A 15 -8.47 17.74 10.68
CA SER A 15 -7.22 18.44 10.31
C SER A 15 -5.95 17.90 10.98
N ASP A 16 -5.90 16.60 11.32
CA ASP A 16 -4.75 16.03 12.05
C ASP A 16 -3.49 15.78 11.20
N LEU A 17 -3.51 16.13 9.92
CA LEU A 17 -2.30 16.25 9.11
C LEU A 17 -1.87 17.70 9.09
N GLY A 18 -0.72 18.02 9.72
CA GLY A 18 -0.15 19.37 9.67
C GLY A 18 -0.02 19.87 8.22
N LEU A 19 -0.17 21.19 8.00
CA LEU A 19 -0.19 21.82 6.67
C LEU A 19 0.98 21.40 5.74
N ARG A 20 2.14 21.06 6.33
CA ARG A 20 3.30 20.52 5.59
C ARG A 20 3.03 19.14 5.00
N GLU A 21 2.41 18.25 5.77
CA GLU A 21 2.10 16.88 5.34
C GLU A 21 0.98 16.89 4.29
N GLN A 22 -0.02 17.74 4.45
CA GLN A 22 -1.04 17.94 3.41
C GLN A 22 -0.44 18.40 2.08
N LYS A 23 0.48 19.38 2.11
CA LYS A 23 1.20 19.84 0.90
C LYS A 23 2.08 18.76 0.29
N ARG A 24 2.70 17.92 1.12
CA ARG A 24 3.50 16.76 0.70
C ARG A 24 2.62 15.76 -0.05
N LEU A 25 1.51 15.34 0.55
CA LEU A 25 0.57 14.39 -0.05
C LEU A 25 -0.06 14.93 -1.34
N ALA A 26 -0.48 16.20 -1.36
CA ALA A 26 -1.00 16.84 -2.57
C ALA A 26 0.02 16.88 -3.71
N THR A 27 1.30 17.10 -3.40
CA THR A 27 2.37 17.07 -4.41
C THR A 27 2.62 15.65 -4.89
N LYS A 28 2.66 14.67 -3.99
CA LYS A 28 2.76 13.24 -4.34
C LYS A 28 1.64 12.83 -5.30
N HIS A 29 0.39 13.17 -4.97
CA HIS A 29 -0.77 12.90 -5.80
C HIS A 29 -0.66 13.52 -7.20
N ARG A 30 -0.26 14.80 -7.32
CA ARG A 30 -0.08 15.45 -8.64
C ARG A 30 0.94 14.72 -9.51
N ILE A 31 2.01 14.19 -8.91
CA ILE A 31 3.03 13.43 -9.65
C ILE A 31 2.46 12.08 -10.12
N GLU A 32 1.77 11.34 -9.24
CA GLU A 32 1.14 10.06 -9.62
C GLU A 32 0.08 10.24 -10.68
N ASP A 33 -0.74 11.29 -10.56
CA ASP A 33 -1.74 11.66 -11.55
C ASP A 33 -1.10 11.94 -12.92
N ALA A 34 -0.09 12.81 -12.97
CA ALA A 34 0.62 13.09 -14.21
C ALA A 34 1.28 11.84 -14.81
N ALA A 35 1.97 11.05 -13.99
CA ALA A 35 2.68 9.84 -14.44
C ALA A 35 1.72 8.79 -14.99
N THR A 36 0.66 8.47 -14.24
CA THR A 36 -0.32 7.47 -14.68
C THR A 36 -1.14 7.97 -15.87
N ARG A 37 -1.46 9.27 -15.96
CA ARG A 37 -2.14 9.84 -17.14
C ARG A 37 -1.30 9.69 -18.40
N LEU A 38 -0.05 10.16 -18.37
CA LEU A 38 0.84 10.12 -19.53
C LEU A 38 1.11 8.68 -20.00
N VAL A 39 1.26 7.74 -19.06
CA VAL A 39 1.47 6.33 -19.42
C VAL A 39 0.20 5.68 -19.97
N ASP A 40 -0.99 6.01 -19.45
CA ASP A 40 -2.27 5.51 -19.97
C ASP A 40 -2.61 6.09 -21.36
N GLU A 41 -2.25 7.35 -21.62
CA GLU A 41 -2.39 8.00 -22.94
C GLU A 41 -1.35 7.51 -23.97
N SER A 42 -0.24 6.92 -23.51
CA SER A 42 0.90 6.50 -24.35
C SER A 42 1.35 5.09 -23.97
N SER A 43 2.66 4.85 -23.87
CA SER A 43 3.23 3.60 -23.37
C SER A 43 4.32 3.88 -22.34
N PHE A 44 4.51 2.95 -21.40
CA PHE A 44 5.44 3.11 -20.29
C PHE A 44 6.84 3.57 -20.74
N ASP A 45 7.40 2.96 -21.79
CA ASP A 45 8.76 3.26 -22.26
C ASP A 45 8.91 4.62 -22.95
N LYS A 46 7.82 5.20 -23.47
CA LYS A 46 7.86 6.49 -24.18
C LYS A 46 7.84 7.68 -23.21
N VAL A 47 7.26 7.51 -22.04
CA VAL A 47 7.11 8.59 -21.05
C VAL A 47 8.41 8.78 -20.26
N THR A 48 8.87 10.02 -20.18
CA THR A 48 10.07 10.44 -19.46
C THR A 48 9.74 11.10 -18.12
N ILE A 49 10.72 11.16 -17.21
CA ILE A 49 10.58 11.87 -15.93
C ILE A 49 10.39 13.37 -16.18
N GLU A 50 11.02 13.92 -17.22
CA GLU A 50 10.88 15.32 -17.62
C GLU A 50 9.44 15.69 -17.99
N GLU A 51 8.78 14.90 -18.84
CA GLU A 51 7.39 15.12 -19.21
C GLU A 51 6.46 15.03 -18.00
N ILE A 52 6.72 14.08 -17.10
CA ILE A 52 5.98 13.96 -15.83
C ILE A 52 6.18 15.22 -14.97
N CYS A 53 7.41 15.72 -14.87
CA CYS A 53 7.73 16.92 -14.10
C CYS A 53 7.04 18.17 -14.67
N GLU A 54 7.03 18.31 -16.00
CA GLU A 54 6.34 19.39 -16.71
C GLU A 54 4.84 19.33 -16.46
N ALA A 55 4.23 18.16 -16.66
CA ALA A 55 2.80 17.93 -16.44
C ALA A 55 2.37 18.14 -14.98
N ALA A 56 3.23 17.78 -14.01
CA ALA A 56 2.97 17.99 -12.59
C ALA A 56 3.35 19.40 -12.09
N GLY A 57 4.01 20.22 -12.91
CA GLY A 57 4.47 21.56 -12.53
C GLY A 57 5.52 21.56 -11.43
N ILE A 58 6.51 20.67 -11.51
CA ILE A 58 7.60 20.52 -10.53
C ILE A 58 8.96 20.42 -11.19
N SER A 59 10.03 20.57 -10.40
CA SER A 59 11.40 20.29 -10.86
C SER A 59 11.71 18.80 -10.79
N ARG A 60 12.70 18.35 -11.57
CA ARG A 60 13.28 17.01 -11.48
C ARG A 60 13.81 16.68 -10.07
N ARG A 61 14.46 17.65 -9.41
CA ARG A 61 14.90 17.49 -8.01
C ARG A 61 13.72 17.23 -7.09
N THR A 62 12.61 17.96 -7.30
CA THR A 62 11.37 17.75 -6.55
C THR A 62 10.84 16.35 -6.79
N PHE A 63 10.79 15.87 -8.03
CA PHE A 63 10.34 14.50 -8.33
C PHE A 63 11.10 13.47 -7.50
N PHE A 64 12.43 13.53 -7.50
CA PHE A 64 13.27 12.60 -6.73
C PHE A 64 13.16 12.73 -5.21
N ASN A 65 12.60 13.83 -4.68
CA ASN A 65 12.26 13.92 -3.26
C ASN A 65 11.01 13.09 -2.90
N TYR A 66 10.17 12.74 -3.88
CA TYR A 66 8.93 11.99 -3.68
C TYR A 66 9.03 10.56 -4.17
N PHE A 67 9.69 10.33 -5.31
CA PHE A 67 9.76 9.04 -5.99
C PHE A 67 11.20 8.74 -6.40
N SER A 68 11.67 7.54 -6.11
CA SER A 68 13.01 7.11 -6.51
C SER A 68 13.12 6.85 -8.02
N THR A 69 12.01 6.49 -8.67
CA THR A 69 11.98 6.02 -10.07
C THR A 69 10.67 6.42 -10.77
N LYS A 70 10.62 6.27 -12.10
CA LYS A 70 9.37 6.43 -12.87
C LYS A 70 8.38 5.33 -12.49
N GLU A 71 8.89 4.13 -12.34
CA GLU A 71 8.17 2.93 -11.90
C GLU A 71 7.43 3.21 -10.60
N SER A 72 8.06 3.86 -9.62
CA SER A 72 7.39 4.14 -8.34
C SER A 72 6.23 5.14 -8.44
N ALA A 73 6.31 6.12 -9.34
CA ALA A 73 5.19 7.02 -9.62
C ALA A 73 4.04 6.32 -10.37
N VAL A 74 4.36 5.44 -11.32
CA VAL A 74 3.37 4.79 -12.21
C VAL A 74 2.73 3.57 -11.55
N ILE A 75 3.55 2.62 -11.08
CA ILE A 75 3.14 1.35 -10.47
C ILE A 75 2.56 1.59 -9.06
N GLY A 76 3.08 2.61 -8.38
CA GLY A 76 2.60 3.06 -7.08
C GLY A 76 3.28 2.34 -5.92
N ALA A 77 2.65 2.46 -4.75
CA ALA A 77 3.28 2.25 -3.45
C ALA A 77 3.86 0.83 -3.23
N SER A 78 3.34 -0.18 -3.94
CA SER A 78 3.91 -1.54 -3.99
C SER A 78 5.28 -1.67 -4.69
N SER A 79 5.87 -0.57 -5.15
CA SER A 79 7.18 -0.55 -5.81
C SER A 79 8.24 0.27 -5.09
N GLU A 80 7.90 0.89 -3.96
CA GLU A 80 8.87 1.57 -3.11
C GLU A 80 9.37 0.66 -2.00
N PRO A 81 10.69 0.56 -1.76
CA PRO A 81 11.25 -0.16 -0.61
C PRO A 81 10.66 0.33 0.72
N LEU A 82 10.71 -0.49 1.77
CA LEU A 82 10.36 0.00 3.10
C LEU A 82 11.37 1.05 3.53
N THR A 83 10.85 2.19 3.98
CA THR A 83 11.67 3.18 4.66
C THR A 83 12.20 2.60 5.97
N GLU A 84 13.35 3.09 6.42
CA GLU A 84 13.93 2.69 7.70
C GLU A 84 12.95 2.91 8.87
N LYS A 85 12.15 3.96 8.80
CA LYS A 85 11.07 4.19 9.77
C LYS A 85 10.05 3.05 9.75
N GLN A 86 9.52 2.67 8.59
CA GLN A 86 8.54 1.57 8.49
C GLN A 86 9.11 0.23 8.97
N ARG A 87 10.39 -0.03 8.70
CA ARG A 87 11.10 -1.22 9.20
C ARG A 87 11.13 -1.23 10.74
N ASN A 88 11.57 -0.13 11.34
CA ASN A 88 11.66 0.00 12.80
C ASN A 88 10.27 -0.02 13.46
N ASP A 89 9.29 0.68 12.88
CA ASP A 89 7.91 0.67 13.36
C ASP A 89 7.34 -0.76 13.33
N PHE A 90 7.64 -1.56 12.29
CA PHE A 90 7.22 -2.97 12.23
C PHE A 90 7.90 -3.84 13.28
N LEU A 91 9.22 -3.72 13.45
CA LEU A 91 9.97 -4.56 14.40
C LEU A 91 9.59 -4.27 15.85
N ASN A 92 9.32 -3.00 16.18
CA ASN A 92 9.07 -2.57 17.56
C ASN A 92 7.57 -2.42 17.89
N ALA A 93 6.66 -2.71 16.96
CA ALA A 93 5.23 -2.59 17.22
C ALA A 93 4.79 -3.56 18.32
N ASP A 94 4.08 -3.03 19.32
CA ASP A 94 3.35 -3.83 20.29
C ASP A 94 2.06 -4.34 19.61
N ALA A 95 2.03 -5.64 19.29
CA ALA A 95 0.93 -6.25 18.56
C ALA A 95 0.58 -7.60 19.18
N SER A 96 -0.72 -7.81 19.45
CA SER A 96 -1.22 -9.10 19.93
C SER A 96 -1.24 -10.18 18.84
N SER A 97 -1.13 -9.79 17.57
CA SER A 97 -1.04 -10.68 16.43
C SER A 97 -0.22 -10.08 15.29
N LEU A 98 0.75 -10.86 14.79
CA LEU A 98 1.56 -10.47 13.64
C LEU A 98 0.73 -10.26 12.37
N LEU A 99 -0.33 -11.05 12.18
CA LEU A 99 -1.24 -10.91 11.05
C LEU A 99 -2.02 -9.59 11.12
N GLU A 100 -2.51 -9.23 12.30
CA GLU A 100 -3.21 -7.95 12.52
C GLU A 100 -2.29 -6.76 12.27
N LEU A 101 -1.06 -6.82 12.77
CA LEU A 101 -0.03 -5.82 12.48
C LEU A 101 0.20 -5.67 10.96
N MET A 102 0.32 -6.79 10.24
CA MET A 102 0.49 -6.76 8.79
C MET A 102 -0.71 -6.16 8.06
N VAL A 103 -1.93 -6.47 8.48
CA VAL A 103 -3.16 -5.87 7.91
C VAL A 103 -3.18 -4.36 8.18
N GLU A 104 -2.85 -3.94 9.40
CA GLU A 104 -2.85 -2.53 9.78
C GLU A 104 -1.80 -1.73 9.00
N GLN A 105 -0.60 -2.29 8.80
CA GLN A 105 0.40 -1.65 7.93
C GLN A 105 -0.06 -1.53 6.47
N ILE A 106 -0.74 -2.55 5.94
CA ILE A 106 -1.31 -2.49 4.59
C ILE A 106 -2.39 -1.42 4.50
N LYS A 107 -3.28 -1.31 5.51
CA LYS A 107 -4.29 -0.26 5.59
C LYS A 107 -3.65 1.13 5.57
N GLN A 108 -2.70 1.38 6.47
CA GLN A 108 -2.00 2.67 6.54
C GLN A 108 -1.27 3.01 5.23
N HIS A 109 -0.68 2.01 4.58
CA HIS A 109 -0.02 2.20 3.30
C HIS A 109 -1.01 2.52 2.17
N LEU A 110 -2.18 1.88 2.16
CA LEU A 110 -3.23 2.13 1.18
C LEU A 110 -4.00 3.44 1.43
N GLU A 111 -4.14 3.86 2.68
CA GLU A 111 -4.80 5.13 3.06
C GLU A 111 -3.89 6.34 2.84
N SER A 112 -2.59 6.22 3.17
CA SER A 112 -1.59 7.28 2.90
C SER A 112 -1.32 7.48 1.41
N SER A 113 -1.57 6.46 0.61
CA SER A 113 -1.67 6.56 -0.83
C SER A 113 -3.09 7.00 -1.13
N HIS A 114 -3.44 8.30 -1.05
CA HIS A 114 -4.75 8.79 -1.48
C HIS A 114 -5.02 8.35 -2.93
N GLN A 115 -5.60 7.17 -3.12
CA GLN A 115 -5.83 6.61 -4.43
C GLN A 115 -7.06 7.33 -4.97
N SER A 116 -6.83 8.40 -5.74
CA SER A 116 -7.84 8.88 -6.67
C SER A 116 -8.37 7.66 -7.44
N PRO A 117 -9.69 7.41 -7.45
CA PRO A 117 -10.28 6.30 -8.21
C PRO A 117 -9.78 6.28 -9.66
N GLU A 118 -9.57 7.46 -10.25
CA GLU A 118 -9.05 7.65 -11.59
C GLU A 118 -7.59 7.17 -11.74
N ILE A 119 -6.73 7.40 -10.75
CA ILE A 119 -5.36 6.87 -10.74
C ILE A 119 -5.40 5.34 -10.63
N HIS A 120 -6.28 4.81 -9.79
CA HIS A 120 -6.43 3.37 -9.61
C HIS A 120 -6.89 2.68 -10.90
N GLU A 121 -7.89 3.23 -11.58
CA GLU A 121 -8.39 2.72 -12.86
C GLU A 121 -7.33 2.77 -13.97
N ARG A 122 -6.56 3.87 -14.05
CA ARG A 122 -5.42 3.97 -14.98
C ARG A 122 -4.39 2.89 -14.69
N ARG A 123 -4.01 2.69 -13.43
CA ARG A 123 -3.09 1.62 -13.03
C ARG A 123 -3.59 0.24 -13.46
N GLN A 124 -4.89 -0.04 -13.32
CA GLN A 124 -5.47 -1.31 -13.79
C GLN A 124 -5.28 -1.51 -15.30
N ARG A 125 -5.54 -0.47 -16.12
CA ARG A 125 -5.32 -0.52 -17.58
C ARG A 125 -3.84 -0.66 -17.92
N ILE A 126 -2.98 0.11 -17.27
CA ILE A 126 -1.53 0.06 -17.43
C ILE A 126 -0.98 -1.35 -17.12
N PHE A 127 -1.48 -2.01 -16.08
CA PHE A 127 -1.06 -3.37 -15.74
C PHE A 127 -1.62 -4.46 -16.66
N ALA A 128 -2.57 -4.14 -17.55
CA ALA A 128 -3.00 -5.08 -18.58
C ALA A 128 -1.93 -5.25 -19.68
N ASP A 129 -0.97 -4.33 -19.78
CA ASP A 129 0.21 -4.45 -20.64
C ASP A 129 1.19 -5.49 -20.04
N PRO A 130 1.55 -6.57 -20.78
CA PRO A 130 2.48 -7.60 -20.31
C PRO A 130 3.85 -7.07 -19.88
N ASP A 131 4.40 -6.07 -20.58
CA ASP A 131 5.75 -5.57 -20.30
C ASP A 131 5.77 -4.79 -18.97
N VAL A 132 4.72 -4.01 -18.74
CA VAL A 132 4.55 -3.30 -17.46
C VAL A 132 4.26 -4.29 -16.34
N ALA A 133 3.47 -5.33 -16.59
CA ALA A 133 3.21 -6.39 -15.62
C ALA A 133 4.50 -7.10 -15.18
N VAL A 134 5.39 -7.46 -16.12
CA VAL A 134 6.69 -8.08 -15.82
C VAL A 134 7.56 -7.14 -14.97
N ARG A 135 7.66 -5.85 -15.33
CA ARG A 135 8.40 -4.87 -14.52
C ARG A 135 7.83 -4.78 -13.10
N ALA A 136 6.51 -4.71 -12.97
CA ALA A 136 5.84 -4.64 -11.68
C ALA A 136 6.06 -5.91 -10.84
N MET A 137 6.18 -7.09 -11.46
CA MET A 137 6.53 -8.32 -10.75
C MET A 137 7.91 -8.25 -10.11
N VAL A 138 8.90 -7.61 -10.75
CA VAL A 138 10.25 -7.45 -10.18
C VAL A 138 10.19 -6.63 -8.89
N PHE A 139 9.51 -5.47 -8.91
CA PHE A 139 9.34 -4.66 -7.71
C PHE A 139 8.58 -5.42 -6.62
N ARG A 140 7.44 -6.04 -6.95
CA ARG A 140 6.65 -6.82 -5.99
C ARG A 140 7.43 -7.98 -5.39
N LYS A 141 8.32 -8.62 -6.17
CA LYS A 141 9.19 -9.69 -5.68
C LYS A 141 10.20 -9.15 -4.66
N GLU A 142 10.80 -7.99 -4.92
CA GLU A 142 11.73 -7.36 -3.97
C GLU A 142 11.02 -6.94 -2.68
N ARG A 143 9.82 -6.34 -2.81
CA ARG A 143 8.98 -6.02 -1.65
C ARG A 143 8.63 -7.25 -0.82
N LEU A 144 8.24 -8.34 -1.48
CA LEU A 144 7.94 -9.60 -0.81
C LEU A 144 9.16 -10.13 -0.04
N ARG A 145 10.36 -10.06 -0.65
CA ARG A 145 11.61 -10.45 0.02
C ARG A 145 11.85 -9.62 1.27
N GLU A 146 11.74 -8.28 1.18
CA GLU A 146 11.92 -7.39 2.33
C GLU A 146 10.92 -7.68 3.46
N THR A 147 9.65 -7.90 3.12
CA THR A 147 8.60 -8.23 4.11
C THR A 147 8.89 -9.57 4.79
N MET A 148 9.27 -10.60 4.02
CA MET A 148 9.64 -11.90 4.58
C MET A 148 10.83 -11.79 5.52
N GLU A 149 11.84 -10.99 5.18
CA GLU A 149 13.02 -10.77 6.03
C GLU A 149 12.67 -10.11 7.35
N LEU A 150 11.80 -9.10 7.33
CA LEU A 150 11.33 -8.45 8.56
C LEU A 150 10.51 -9.38 9.44
N ILE A 151 9.59 -10.15 8.86
CA ILE A 151 8.79 -11.13 9.61
C ILE A 151 9.71 -12.20 10.21
N THR A 152 10.67 -12.70 9.43
CA THR A 152 11.65 -13.68 9.91
C THR A 152 12.48 -13.12 11.06
N GLN A 153 12.92 -11.86 10.96
CA GLN A 153 13.66 -11.19 12.02
C GLN A 153 12.80 -11.07 13.29
N ARG A 154 11.56 -10.57 13.16
CA ARG A 154 10.64 -10.42 14.31
C ARG A 154 10.36 -11.75 15.00
N LEU A 155 10.07 -12.80 14.24
CA LEU A 155 9.84 -14.14 14.80
C LEU A 155 11.08 -14.74 15.49
N ARG A 156 12.30 -14.34 15.08
CA ARG A 156 13.54 -14.76 15.77
C ARG A 156 13.77 -13.98 17.06
N GLU A 157 13.43 -12.69 17.07
CA GLU A 157 13.53 -11.82 18.25
C GLU A 157 12.42 -12.11 19.28
N HIS A 158 11.25 -12.56 18.80
CA HIS A 158 10.05 -12.86 19.57
C HIS A 158 9.48 -14.25 19.22
N PRO A 159 10.13 -15.35 19.64
CA PRO A 159 9.68 -16.71 19.32
C PRO A 159 8.27 -17.03 19.83
N GLU A 160 7.79 -16.32 20.85
CA GLU A 160 6.44 -16.44 21.40
C GLU A 160 5.33 -15.99 20.42
N GLU A 161 5.66 -15.17 19.43
CA GLU A 161 4.71 -14.75 18.38
C GLU A 161 4.53 -15.82 17.29
N GLN A 162 5.41 -16.82 17.26
CA GLN A 162 5.37 -17.87 16.25
C GLN A 162 4.18 -18.80 16.46
N ARG A 163 3.35 -18.96 15.43
CA ARG A 163 2.13 -19.78 15.49
C ARG A 163 2.45 -21.27 15.39
N ALA A 164 3.46 -21.64 14.62
CA ALA A 164 3.88 -23.02 14.40
C ALA A 164 5.37 -23.18 14.78
N PRO A 165 5.68 -23.37 16.08
CA PRO A 165 7.06 -23.42 16.59
C PRO A 165 7.92 -24.52 15.97
N GLU A 166 7.31 -25.53 15.36
CA GLU A 166 7.97 -26.60 14.63
C GLU A 166 8.53 -26.17 13.27
N LEU A 167 8.08 -25.05 12.71
CA LEU A 167 8.55 -24.53 11.43
C LEU A 167 9.77 -23.63 11.64
N ASP A 168 10.65 -23.59 10.63
CA ASP A 168 11.65 -22.51 10.56
C ASP A 168 10.93 -21.15 10.44
N PRO A 169 11.33 -20.12 11.21
CA PRO A 169 10.69 -18.80 11.16
C PRO A 169 10.58 -18.20 9.76
N GLY A 170 11.54 -18.48 8.87
CA GLY A 170 11.50 -18.05 7.47
C GLY A 170 10.41 -18.75 6.66
N THR A 171 10.09 -20.00 7.00
CA THR A 171 8.97 -20.75 6.39
C THR A 171 7.63 -20.17 6.84
N GLU A 172 7.47 -19.88 8.14
CA GLU A 172 6.25 -19.22 8.62
C GLU A 172 6.10 -17.80 8.03
N ALA A 173 7.20 -17.05 7.92
CA ALA A 173 7.22 -15.76 7.24
C ALA A 173 6.77 -15.85 5.78
N MET A 174 7.19 -16.90 5.05
CA MET A 174 6.77 -17.15 3.68
C MET A 174 5.26 -17.43 3.60
N LEU A 175 4.72 -18.25 4.50
CA LEU A 175 3.30 -18.57 4.57
C LEU A 175 2.46 -17.32 4.89
N LEU A 176 2.85 -16.54 5.90
CA LEU A 176 2.17 -15.30 6.29
C LEU A 176 2.20 -14.27 5.15
N SER A 177 3.36 -14.06 4.54
CA SER A 177 3.53 -13.12 3.43
C SER A 177 2.73 -13.55 2.20
N GLY A 178 2.70 -14.84 1.88
CA GLY A 178 1.89 -15.39 0.79
C GLY A 178 0.39 -15.22 1.05
N PHE A 179 -0.06 -15.56 2.26
CA PHE A 179 -1.46 -15.46 2.66
C PHE A 179 -1.97 -14.03 2.64
N ILE A 180 -1.23 -13.08 3.23
CA ILE A 180 -1.64 -11.67 3.24
C ILE A 180 -1.65 -11.08 1.82
N ARG A 181 -0.69 -11.46 0.97
CA ARG A 181 -0.61 -10.97 -0.41
C ARG A 181 -1.83 -11.41 -1.21
N GLU A 182 -2.21 -12.69 -1.11
CA GLU A 182 -3.40 -13.21 -1.79
C GLU A 182 -4.68 -12.57 -1.26
N ALA A 183 -4.82 -12.45 0.07
CA ALA A 183 -5.97 -11.78 0.67
C ALA A 183 -6.09 -10.31 0.22
N THR A 184 -4.98 -9.59 0.13
CA THR A 184 -4.95 -8.19 -0.34
C THR A 184 -5.31 -8.10 -1.82
N TRP A 185 -4.74 -8.96 -2.66
CA TRP A 185 -5.08 -9.02 -4.08
C TRP A 185 -6.57 -9.34 -4.29
N MET A 186 -7.11 -10.32 -3.57
CA MET A 186 -8.54 -10.67 -3.58
C MET A 186 -9.42 -9.51 -3.10
N ALA A 187 -9.01 -8.82 -2.03
CA ALA A 187 -9.71 -7.65 -1.53
C ALA A 187 -9.83 -6.56 -2.60
N MET A 188 -8.81 -6.39 -3.45
CA MET A 188 -8.79 -5.39 -4.52
C MET A 188 -9.43 -5.85 -5.84
N SER A 189 -9.33 -7.13 -6.18
CA SER A 189 -9.49 -7.58 -7.58
C SER A 189 -10.68 -8.51 -7.79
N ARG A 190 -11.25 -9.11 -6.74
CA ARG A 190 -12.38 -10.02 -6.88
C ARG A 190 -13.59 -9.35 -7.54
N PRO A 191 -14.33 -10.03 -8.43
CA PRO A 191 -15.51 -9.45 -9.08
C PRO A 191 -16.64 -9.11 -8.11
N ASP A 192 -16.79 -9.91 -7.04
CA ASP A 192 -17.86 -9.83 -6.04
C ASP A 192 -17.48 -9.04 -4.77
N ARG A 193 -16.42 -8.22 -4.85
CA ARG A 193 -15.93 -7.44 -3.71
C ARG A 193 -16.92 -6.34 -3.32
N ASP A 194 -17.16 -6.20 -2.02
CA ASP A 194 -17.96 -5.10 -1.47
C ASP A 194 -17.09 -3.85 -1.27
N CYS A 195 -17.16 -2.93 -2.23
CA CYS A 195 -16.42 -1.68 -2.21
C CYS A 195 -16.97 -0.66 -1.20
N THR A 196 -18.11 -0.91 -0.56
CA THR A 196 -18.65 -0.02 0.49
C THR A 196 -17.90 -0.17 1.82
N LEU A 197 -17.19 -1.27 1.99
CA LEU A 197 -16.43 -1.56 3.19
C LEU A 197 -15.03 -0.92 3.16
N PRO A 198 -14.50 -0.53 4.34
CA PRO A 198 -13.10 -0.18 4.49
C PRO A 198 -12.17 -1.27 3.95
N MET A 199 -10.99 -0.86 3.49
CA MET A 199 -10.03 -1.79 2.90
C MET A 199 -9.61 -2.90 3.86
N GLY A 200 -9.41 -2.58 5.15
CA GLY A 200 -9.11 -3.58 6.19
C GLY A 200 -10.14 -4.70 6.24
N ASP A 201 -11.42 -4.33 6.28
CA ASP A 201 -12.53 -5.29 6.35
C ASP A 201 -12.61 -6.16 5.11
N ARG A 202 -12.29 -5.60 3.94
CA ARG A 202 -12.20 -6.37 2.69
C ARG A 202 -11.06 -7.40 2.75
N ILE A 203 -9.92 -7.06 3.33
CA ILE A 203 -8.80 -7.99 3.55
C ILE A 203 -9.21 -9.10 4.52
N TYR A 204 -9.84 -8.75 5.66
CA TYR A 204 -10.34 -9.74 6.61
C TYR A 204 -11.33 -10.73 6.00
N ARG A 205 -12.31 -10.23 5.23
CA ARG A 205 -13.26 -11.09 4.49
C ARG A 205 -12.57 -11.98 3.45
N ALA A 206 -11.53 -11.48 2.78
CA ALA A 206 -10.75 -12.29 1.85
C ALA A 206 -9.97 -13.40 2.58
N MET A 207 -9.34 -13.09 3.71
CA MET A 207 -8.65 -14.07 4.56
C MET A 207 -9.61 -15.16 5.06
N GLU A 208 -10.80 -14.76 5.51
CA GLU A 208 -11.83 -15.70 5.96
C GLU A 208 -12.31 -16.60 4.81
N LEU A 209 -12.50 -16.06 3.60
CA LEU A 209 -12.85 -16.88 2.45
C LEU A 209 -11.76 -17.90 2.13
N ILE A 210 -10.48 -17.48 2.07
CA ILE A 210 -9.36 -18.40 1.81
C ILE A 210 -9.35 -19.51 2.87
N LYS A 211 -9.42 -19.15 4.15
CA LYS A 211 -9.43 -20.09 5.28
C LYS A 211 -10.60 -21.08 5.20
N ASN A 212 -11.79 -20.63 4.85
CA ASN A 212 -12.97 -21.50 4.77
C ASN A 212 -12.92 -22.42 3.55
N TYR A 213 -12.42 -21.92 2.42
CA TYR A 213 -12.24 -22.72 1.21
C TYR A 213 -11.17 -23.81 1.41
N THR A 214 -10.01 -23.47 2.00
CA THR A 214 -8.90 -24.42 2.17
C THR A 214 -9.20 -25.54 3.16
N LYS A 215 -10.05 -25.29 4.17
CA LYS A 215 -10.54 -26.34 5.09
C LYS A 215 -11.32 -27.46 4.40
N GLY A 216 -11.94 -27.18 3.25
CA GLY A 216 -12.74 -28.14 2.50
C GLY A 216 -11.95 -28.93 1.46
N LEU A 217 -10.63 -28.71 1.35
CA LEU A 217 -9.76 -29.44 0.43
C LEU A 217 -9.28 -30.73 1.09
N GLU A 218 -9.37 -31.85 0.38
CA GLU A 218 -8.81 -33.13 0.77
C GLU A 218 -7.64 -33.47 -0.17
N TRP A 219 -6.54 -33.99 0.36
CA TRP A 219 -5.36 -34.44 -0.40
C TRP A 219 -4.77 -35.73 0.17
#